data_AF-A0A813IN64-F1
#
_entry.id   AF-A0A813IN64-F1
#
_cell.length_a   1.000
_cell.length_b   1.000
_cell.length_c   1.000
_cell.angle_alpha   90.00
_cell.angle_beta   90.00
_cell.angle_gamma   90.00
#
_symmetry.space_group_name_H-M   'P 1'
#
loop_
_entity.id
_entity.type
_entity.pdbx_description
1 polymer ?
#
loop_
_entity_poly.entity_id
_entity_poly.type
_entity_poly.pdbx_seq_one_letter_code
_entity_poly.pdbx_strand_id
1 'polypeptide(L)'
;MAHLATAALSRPLLQHSGAGLGCWVKRSTKNLGCSFTVGLRRKWDASDRYLRMRVQSEDVNFGKLARGLLHRMELQLQTDVDAMGDQAVSNAVKAAALANAFADKDLAQKLQGSPTDLLDAAAGLAFIPRLVSRRSTGQKLLDSDEEQESEEELLKLVRLSLVPLARHGRTESRDYGQGGIYVPTSPRRSVGEDGAASSGDAAAAAEDKVLSPRALARQLLDRWRLFVASPDSPSADSESEPFLLTRGPAPLARAVRALALARVQLQKERPKSRVPLLFAVEPCLWHSVALFRHRPAKGASDQGGGSHFVVLRLLLREEPDKVSS
;
A
#
# COMPACT_ATOMS: atom_id res chain seq x y z
N MET A 1 33.56 -28.99 -23.90
CA MET A 1 32.75 -28.27 -22.91
C MET A 1 32.21 -27.02 -23.58
N ALA A 2 30.90 -26.95 -23.77
CA ALA A 2 30.23 -25.92 -24.57
C ALA A 2 29.91 -24.70 -23.71
N HIS A 3 30.44 -23.53 -24.08
CA HIS A 3 30.02 -22.24 -23.54
C HIS A 3 28.82 -21.72 -24.35
N LEU A 4 27.64 -21.71 -23.73
CA LEU A 4 26.45 -21.03 -24.25
C LEU A 4 26.58 -19.54 -23.93
N ALA A 5 26.61 -18.73 -24.99
CA ALA A 5 26.56 -17.27 -24.94
C ALA A 5 25.10 -16.82 -24.78
N THR A 6 24.79 -16.11 -23.69
CA THR A 6 23.49 -15.46 -23.48
C THR A 6 23.63 -13.98 -23.85
N ALA A 7 22.84 -13.54 -24.84
CA ALA A 7 22.84 -12.18 -25.34
C ALA A 7 22.36 -11.17 -24.28
N ALA A 8 23.20 -10.19 -23.97
CA ALA A 8 22.89 -9.07 -23.08
C ALA A 8 22.21 -7.94 -23.88
N LEU A 9 20.99 -7.55 -23.46
CA LEU A 9 20.31 -6.36 -23.95
C LEU A 9 20.73 -5.15 -23.10
N SER A 10 21.50 -4.25 -23.71
CA SER A 10 21.96 -2.98 -23.16
C SER A 10 20.79 -2.01 -22.91
N ARG A 11 20.75 -1.34 -21.76
CA ARG A 11 19.77 -0.28 -21.44
C ARG A 11 20.49 1.08 -21.28
N PRO A 12 20.10 2.14 -22.01
CA PRO A 12 20.57 3.48 -21.72
C PRO A 12 19.65 4.20 -20.72
N LEU A 13 20.26 4.85 -19.73
CA LEU A 13 19.64 5.81 -18.81
C LEU A 13 19.42 7.14 -19.54
N LEU A 14 18.18 7.44 -19.92
CA LEU A 14 17.76 8.77 -20.37
C LEU A 14 16.77 9.35 -19.36
N GLN A 15 17.17 10.47 -18.73
CA GLN A 15 16.28 11.36 -18.01
C GLN A 15 15.36 12.05 -19.01
N HIS A 16 14.08 11.69 -19.03
CA HIS A 16 13.06 12.46 -19.72
C HIS A 16 11.97 12.89 -18.73
N SER A 17 11.72 14.20 -18.73
CA SER A 17 10.55 14.85 -18.15
C SER A 17 9.28 14.40 -18.88
N GLY A 18 8.64 13.35 -18.38
CA GLY A 18 7.38 12.84 -18.93
C GLY A 18 6.20 13.71 -18.53
N ALA A 19 5.61 14.41 -19.50
CA ALA A 19 4.27 14.97 -19.39
C ALA A 19 3.27 13.83 -19.13
N GLY A 20 2.62 13.86 -17.96
CA GLY A 20 1.69 12.83 -17.53
C GLY A 20 0.38 12.87 -18.31
N LEU A 21 0.13 11.86 -19.14
CA LEU A 21 -1.16 11.57 -19.76
C LEU A 21 -1.78 10.32 -19.13
N GLY A 22 -3.07 10.42 -18.81
CA GLY A 22 -3.87 9.27 -18.37
C GLY A 22 -4.88 9.58 -17.27
N CYS A 23 -5.66 10.65 -17.41
CA CYS A 23 -6.83 10.91 -16.58
C CYS A 23 -8.06 10.26 -17.21
N TRP A 24 -8.69 9.29 -16.53
CA TRP A 24 -10.06 8.90 -16.85
C TRP A 24 -10.99 9.83 -16.06
N VAL A 25 -11.23 11.01 -16.63
CA VAL A 25 -12.19 12.00 -16.15
C VAL A 25 -13.59 11.58 -16.58
N LYS A 26 -14.48 11.32 -15.62
CA LYS A 26 -15.92 11.48 -15.84
C LYS A 26 -16.14 12.96 -16.17
N ARG A 27 -16.62 13.27 -17.38
CA ARG A 27 -16.81 14.64 -17.88
C ARG A 27 -17.49 15.52 -16.82
N SER A 28 -16.75 16.48 -16.26
CA SER A 28 -17.37 17.68 -15.69
C SER A 28 -17.55 18.65 -16.85
N THR A 29 -18.80 18.82 -17.29
CA THR A 29 -19.19 19.58 -18.49
C THR A 29 -19.27 21.09 -18.26
N LYS A 30 -18.40 21.68 -17.43
CA LYS A 30 -18.41 23.14 -17.25
C LYS A 30 -16.99 23.72 -17.34
N ASN A 31 -16.74 24.30 -18.51
CA ASN A 31 -15.79 25.37 -18.82
C ASN A 31 -14.30 25.08 -18.60
N LEU A 32 -13.61 24.73 -19.70
CA LEU A 32 -12.48 25.46 -20.30
C LEU A 32 -11.95 24.65 -21.49
N GLY A 33 -11.82 25.31 -22.64
CA GLY A 33 -11.58 24.70 -23.95
C GLY A 33 -10.18 24.11 -24.12
N CYS A 34 -10.02 22.83 -23.77
CA CYS A 34 -8.91 21.99 -24.21
C CYS A 34 -9.49 20.79 -24.96
N SER A 35 -9.53 20.88 -26.29
CA SER A 35 -9.89 19.76 -27.17
C SER A 35 -8.74 18.76 -27.23
N PHE A 36 -8.61 17.89 -26.23
CA PHE A 36 -7.76 16.71 -26.34
C PHE A 36 -8.56 15.59 -27.01
N THR A 37 -8.14 15.18 -28.21
CA THR A 37 -8.55 13.91 -28.80
C THR A 37 -8.01 12.79 -27.90
N VAL A 38 -8.90 12.22 -27.07
CA VAL A 38 -8.63 11.00 -26.31
C VAL A 38 -8.51 9.86 -27.31
N GLY A 39 -7.28 9.64 -27.81
CA GLY A 39 -6.97 8.44 -28.56
C GLY A 39 -7.29 7.22 -27.71
N LEU A 40 -8.15 6.34 -28.20
CA LEU A 40 -8.44 5.02 -27.62
C LEU A 40 -7.18 4.14 -27.70
N ARG A 41 -6.15 4.44 -26.90
CA ARG A 41 -5.02 3.52 -26.72
C ARG A 41 -5.55 2.29 -25.99
N ARG A 42 -5.73 1.20 -26.73
CA ARG A 42 -6.31 -0.06 -26.22
C ARG A 42 -5.33 -0.94 -25.44
N LYS A 43 -4.03 -0.67 -25.49
CA LYS A 43 -3.01 -1.50 -24.85
C LYS A 43 -1.84 -0.64 -24.36
N TRP A 44 -1.35 -0.92 -23.15
CA TRP A 44 -0.07 -0.39 -22.66
C TRP A 44 1.07 -1.16 -23.30
N ASP A 45 2.14 -0.45 -23.68
CA ASP A 45 3.33 -1.05 -24.25
C ASP A 45 4.61 -0.54 -23.55
N ALA A 46 5.78 -0.98 -24.03
CA ALA A 46 7.07 -0.59 -23.48
C ALA A 46 7.39 0.92 -23.63
N SER A 47 6.64 1.66 -24.46
CA SER A 47 6.75 3.13 -24.54
C SER A 47 6.12 3.81 -23.32
N ASP A 48 5.16 3.16 -22.66
CA ASP A 48 4.48 3.65 -21.45
C ASP A 48 5.29 3.37 -20.17
N ARG A 49 6.60 3.68 -20.21
CA ARG A 49 7.57 3.35 -19.16
C ARG A 49 7.16 3.84 -17.77
N TYR A 50 6.53 5.01 -17.70
CA TYR A 50 6.10 5.65 -16.47
C TYR A 50 4.65 6.10 -16.56
N LEU A 51 3.84 5.69 -15.59
CA LEU A 51 2.47 6.18 -15.42
C LEU A 51 2.28 6.69 -14.00
N ARG A 52 1.69 7.88 -13.87
CA ARG A 52 1.26 8.43 -12.60
C ARG A 52 -0.26 8.59 -12.61
N MET A 53 -0.92 7.88 -11.71
CA MET A 53 -2.37 7.87 -11.58
C MET A 53 -2.81 8.63 -10.34
N ARG A 54 -4.02 9.21 -10.36
CA ARG A 54 -4.67 9.77 -9.17
C ARG A 54 -5.92 8.96 -8.86
N VAL A 55 -6.07 8.55 -7.61
CA VAL A 55 -7.24 7.80 -7.14
C VAL A 55 -8.27 8.74 -6.55
N GLN A 56 -9.52 8.56 -6.94
CA GLN A 56 -10.66 9.33 -6.45
C GLN A 56 -11.15 8.76 -5.10
N SER A 57 -11.81 9.60 -4.31
CA SER A 57 -12.45 9.18 -3.05
C SER A 57 -13.72 8.35 -3.29
N GLU A 58 -14.45 8.63 -4.36
CA GLU A 58 -15.78 8.07 -4.63
C GLU A 58 -15.82 7.37 -6.00
N ASP A 59 -16.85 6.55 -6.22
CA ASP A 59 -17.13 5.86 -7.51
C ASP A 59 -15.97 5.03 -8.09
N VAL A 60 -15.02 4.60 -7.26
CA VAL A 60 -13.86 3.84 -7.74
C VAL A 60 -14.28 2.43 -8.13
N ASN A 61 -14.07 2.07 -9.41
CA ASN A 61 -14.20 0.69 -9.85
C ASN A 61 -12.95 -0.11 -9.44
N PHE A 62 -13.00 -0.72 -8.25
CA PHE A 62 -11.89 -1.47 -7.67
C PHE A 62 -11.35 -2.58 -8.57
N GLY A 63 -12.23 -3.36 -9.20
CA GLY A 63 -11.82 -4.46 -10.07
C GLY A 63 -11.00 -3.98 -11.26
N LYS A 64 -11.45 -2.92 -11.94
CA LYS A 64 -10.73 -2.32 -13.06
C LYS A 64 -9.40 -1.71 -12.63
N LEU A 65 -9.40 -0.95 -11.54
CA LEU A 65 -8.17 -0.35 -11.02
C LEU A 65 -7.15 -1.44 -10.64
N ALA A 66 -7.56 -2.43 -9.86
CA ALA A 66 -6.71 -3.54 -9.43
C ALA A 66 -6.13 -4.34 -10.61
N ARG A 67 -6.94 -4.72 -11.59
CA ARG A 67 -6.48 -5.42 -12.81
C ARG A 67 -5.52 -4.55 -13.62
N GLY A 68 -5.78 -3.25 -13.72
CA GLY A 68 -4.85 -2.30 -14.37
C GLY A 68 -3.50 -2.22 -13.65
N LEU A 69 -3.50 -2.13 -12.31
CA LEU A 69 -2.27 -2.11 -11.53
C LEU A 69 -1.47 -3.41 -11.72
N LEU A 70 -2.14 -4.56 -11.61
CA LEU A 70 -1.52 -5.87 -11.81
C LEU A 70 -0.89 -5.98 -13.20
N HIS A 71 -1.64 -5.63 -14.25
CA HIS A 71 -1.15 -5.70 -15.62
C HIS A 71 0.09 -4.84 -15.88
N ARG A 72 0.17 -3.64 -15.28
CA ARG A 72 1.39 -2.83 -15.37
C ARG A 72 2.58 -3.46 -14.65
N MET A 73 2.34 -4.13 -13.52
CA MET A 73 3.40 -4.83 -12.79
C MET A 73 3.92 -6.05 -13.56
N GLU A 74 3.04 -6.81 -14.21
CA GLU A 74 3.42 -7.93 -15.09
C GLU A 74 4.31 -7.45 -16.25
N LEU A 75 4.00 -6.28 -16.81
CA LEU A 75 4.82 -5.63 -17.85
C LEU A 75 6.06 -4.89 -17.28
N GLN A 76 6.29 -4.97 -15.97
CA GLN A 76 7.38 -4.28 -15.25
C GLN A 76 7.43 -2.77 -15.53
N LEU A 77 6.27 -2.14 -15.73
CA LEU A 77 6.17 -0.71 -16.01
C LEU A 77 6.11 0.09 -14.71
N GLN A 78 6.89 1.16 -14.63
CA GLN A 78 6.91 2.02 -13.45
C GLN A 78 5.54 2.70 -13.30
N THR A 79 4.97 2.59 -12.11
CA THR A 79 3.63 3.08 -11.82
C THR A 79 3.59 3.73 -10.45
N ASP A 80 3.18 4.99 -10.41
CA ASP A 80 2.91 5.73 -9.18
C ASP A 80 1.42 5.97 -9.02
N VAL A 81 0.90 5.77 -7.81
CA VAL A 81 -0.50 6.05 -7.46
C VAL A 81 -0.55 7.13 -6.40
N ASP A 82 -1.04 8.30 -6.78
CA ASP A 82 -1.30 9.40 -5.87
C ASP A 82 -2.72 9.29 -5.30
N ALA A 83 -2.85 9.53 -4.01
CA ALA A 83 -4.12 9.55 -3.30
C ALA A 83 -4.16 10.71 -2.31
N MET A 84 -5.28 11.45 -2.30
CA MET A 84 -5.47 12.62 -1.45
C MET A 84 -6.66 12.41 -0.52
N GLY A 85 -6.42 12.54 0.78
CA GLY A 85 -7.42 12.27 1.81
C GLY A 85 -7.63 10.77 2.11
N ASP A 86 -8.33 10.50 3.21
CA ASP A 86 -8.36 9.16 3.81
C ASP A 86 -9.05 8.12 2.92
N GLN A 87 -10.15 8.51 2.29
CA GLN A 87 -10.92 7.61 1.43
C GLN A 87 -10.15 7.24 0.17
N ALA A 88 -9.50 8.19 -0.50
CA ALA A 88 -8.70 7.90 -1.69
C ALA A 88 -7.50 7.00 -1.37
N VAL A 89 -6.84 7.23 -0.22
CA VAL A 89 -5.72 6.37 0.23
C VAL A 89 -6.23 4.96 0.51
N SER A 90 -7.36 4.83 1.21
CA SER A 90 -8.02 3.55 1.42
C SER A 90 -8.35 2.84 0.11
N ASN A 91 -8.90 3.57 -0.87
CA ASN A 91 -9.26 3.01 -2.16
C ASN A 91 -8.04 2.51 -2.93
N ALA A 92 -6.96 3.30 -2.95
CA ALA A 92 -5.71 2.95 -3.61
C ALA A 92 -5.11 1.66 -3.02
N VAL A 93 -5.06 1.56 -1.69
CA VAL A 93 -4.50 0.39 -1.02
C VAL A 93 -5.38 -0.84 -1.15
N LYS A 94 -6.71 -0.70 -1.09
CA LYS A 94 -7.64 -1.81 -1.35
C LYS A 94 -7.52 -2.32 -2.78
N ALA A 95 -7.35 -1.44 -3.77
CA ALA A 95 -7.13 -1.86 -5.15
C ALA A 95 -5.80 -2.61 -5.30
N ALA A 96 -4.73 -2.16 -4.63
CA ALA A 96 -3.46 -2.90 -4.57
C ALA A 96 -3.60 -4.27 -3.88
N ALA A 97 -4.33 -4.35 -2.77
CA ALA A 97 -4.61 -5.62 -2.08
C ALA A 97 -5.44 -6.58 -2.95
N LEU A 98 -6.42 -6.04 -3.69
CA LEU A 98 -7.24 -6.80 -4.62
C LEU A 98 -6.43 -7.26 -5.84
N ALA A 99 -5.46 -6.46 -6.30
CA ALA A 99 -4.53 -6.85 -7.36
C ALA A 99 -3.71 -8.08 -6.93
N ASN A 100 -3.21 -8.10 -5.69
CA ASN A 100 -2.55 -9.27 -5.11
C ASN A 100 -3.49 -10.48 -5.05
N ALA A 101 -4.74 -10.31 -4.62
CA ALA A 101 -5.71 -11.39 -4.61
C ALA A 101 -6.04 -11.93 -6.01
N PHE A 102 -6.02 -11.09 -7.06
CA PHE A 102 -6.13 -11.56 -8.44
C PHE A 102 -4.89 -12.33 -8.88
N ALA A 103 -3.70 -11.84 -8.56
CA ALA A 103 -2.45 -12.57 -8.84
C ALA A 103 -2.43 -13.95 -8.16
N ASP A 104 -2.98 -14.07 -6.94
CA ASP A 104 -3.12 -15.37 -6.24
C ASP A 104 -4.05 -16.33 -6.99
N LYS A 105 -5.19 -15.83 -7.48
CA LYS A 105 -6.15 -16.63 -8.24
C LYS A 105 -5.59 -17.06 -9.59
N ASP A 106 -4.95 -16.14 -10.31
CA ASP A 106 -4.36 -16.43 -11.61
C ASP A 106 -3.21 -17.46 -11.46
N LEU A 107 -2.43 -17.38 -10.37
CA LEU A 107 -1.43 -18.39 -10.02
C LEU A 107 -2.08 -19.75 -9.69
N ALA A 108 -3.12 -19.77 -8.86
CA ALA A 108 -3.83 -21.01 -8.51
C ALA A 108 -4.44 -21.71 -9.74
N GLN A 109 -4.97 -20.94 -10.70
CA GLN A 109 -5.47 -21.46 -11.96
C GLN A 109 -4.35 -22.03 -12.84
N LYS A 110 -3.20 -21.35 -12.92
CA LYS A 110 -2.01 -21.86 -13.63
C LYS A 110 -1.47 -23.15 -13.01
N LEU A 111 -1.50 -23.27 -11.67
CA LEU A 111 -1.07 -24.46 -10.95
C LEU A 111 -1.97 -25.68 -11.18
N GLN A 112 -3.23 -25.48 -11.57
CA GLN A 112 -4.09 -26.58 -12.02
C GLN A 112 -3.71 -27.07 -13.44
N GLY A 113 -2.88 -26.32 -14.17
CA GLY A 113 -2.27 -26.71 -15.44
C GLY A 113 -0.95 -27.47 -15.29
N SER A 114 -0.23 -27.67 -16.40
CA SER A 114 1.06 -28.38 -16.41
C SER A 114 2.08 -27.69 -15.48
N PRO A 115 2.74 -28.41 -14.55
CA PRO A 115 3.70 -27.83 -13.60
C PRO A 115 4.98 -27.24 -14.22
N THR A 116 5.25 -27.52 -15.49
CA THR A 116 6.55 -27.23 -16.13
C THR A 116 6.75 -25.76 -16.52
N ASP A 117 5.68 -24.97 -16.65
CA ASP A 117 5.77 -23.57 -17.09
C ASP A 117 5.77 -22.55 -15.92
N LEU A 118 5.94 -23.03 -14.68
CA LEU A 118 5.78 -22.23 -13.46
C LEU A 118 6.99 -21.33 -13.11
N LEU A 119 8.06 -21.38 -13.88
CA LEU A 119 9.27 -20.58 -13.64
C LEU A 119 9.08 -19.09 -13.98
N ASP A 120 8.06 -18.74 -14.77
CA ASP A 120 7.62 -17.35 -14.92
C ASP A 120 6.76 -16.96 -13.70
N ALA A 121 7.47 -16.69 -12.60
CA ALA A 121 6.92 -16.38 -11.29
C ALA A 121 5.80 -15.34 -11.36
N ALA A 122 4.60 -15.70 -10.90
CA ALA A 122 3.50 -14.76 -10.77
C ALA A 122 3.94 -13.56 -9.91
N ALA A 123 4.01 -12.38 -10.53
CA ALA A 123 4.40 -11.16 -9.84
C ALA A 123 3.25 -10.70 -8.95
N GLY A 124 3.51 -10.65 -7.64
CA GLY A 124 2.70 -9.86 -6.73
C GLY A 124 3.00 -8.38 -6.89
N LEU A 125 2.32 -7.57 -6.10
CA LEU A 125 2.47 -6.12 -6.05
C LEU A 125 2.73 -5.70 -4.60
N ALA A 126 3.81 -4.94 -4.42
CA ALA A 126 4.04 -4.16 -3.22
C ALA A 126 4.08 -2.67 -3.58
N PHE A 127 4.07 -1.80 -2.58
CA PHE A 127 4.25 -0.37 -2.81
C PHE A 127 5.21 0.27 -1.80
N ILE A 128 5.85 1.34 -2.22
CA ILE A 128 6.69 2.20 -1.38
C ILE A 128 5.87 3.46 -1.07
N PRO A 129 5.40 3.64 0.17
CA PRO A 129 4.63 4.83 0.53
C PRO A 129 5.55 6.05 0.69
N ARG A 130 5.10 7.19 0.17
CA ARG A 130 5.80 8.48 0.25
C ARG A 130 4.79 9.59 0.55
N LEU A 131 5.14 10.48 1.48
CA LEU A 131 4.44 11.76 1.64
C LEU A 131 4.97 12.73 0.58
N VAL A 132 4.08 13.40 -0.14
CA VAL A 132 4.47 14.34 -1.20
C VAL A 132 4.11 15.75 -0.76
N SER A 133 5.13 16.59 -0.51
CA SER A 133 4.91 18.02 -0.26
C SER A 133 4.54 18.74 -1.55
N ARG A 134 3.52 19.60 -1.47
CA ARG A 134 2.98 20.37 -2.60
C ARG A 134 4.00 21.38 -3.16
N ARG A 135 4.97 21.81 -2.34
CA ARG A 135 6.04 22.75 -2.76
C ARG A 135 7.03 22.15 -3.77
N SER A 136 7.13 20.82 -3.85
CA SER A 136 8.08 20.15 -4.76
C SER A 136 7.75 20.30 -6.26
N THR A 137 6.57 20.83 -6.61
CA THR A 137 6.12 20.96 -8.01
C THR A 137 6.66 22.18 -8.76
N GLY A 138 7.72 22.83 -8.27
CA GLY A 138 8.51 23.79 -9.06
C GLY A 138 8.06 25.25 -8.97
N GLN A 139 7.12 25.57 -8.08
CA GLN A 139 6.79 26.96 -7.76
C GLN A 139 7.72 27.41 -6.63
N LYS A 140 8.92 27.88 -7.01
CA LYS A 140 9.80 28.67 -6.13
C LYS A 140 9.04 29.93 -5.72
N LEU A 141 8.20 29.83 -4.70
CA LEU A 141 7.66 31.00 -4.02
C LEU A 141 8.79 31.59 -3.18
N LEU A 142 9.07 32.85 -3.50
CA LEU A 142 10.10 33.70 -2.95
C LEU A 142 10.04 33.73 -1.42
N ASP A 143 11.16 33.42 -0.78
CA ASP A 143 11.69 33.87 0.53
C ASP A 143 10.71 34.43 1.58
N SER A 144 9.56 33.79 1.77
CA SER A 144 8.67 34.07 2.90
C SER A 144 8.95 33.09 4.04
N ASP A 145 9.34 33.64 5.19
CA ASP A 145 9.57 33.00 6.49
C ASP A 145 8.33 32.27 7.05
N GLU A 146 7.77 31.33 6.30
CA GLU A 146 6.68 30.45 6.72
C GLU A 146 7.24 29.16 7.33
N GLU A 147 7.89 29.29 8.48
CA GLU A 147 8.23 28.18 9.36
C GLU A 147 6.99 27.72 10.15
N GLN A 148 6.02 27.10 9.47
CA GLN A 148 5.05 26.12 9.99
C GLN A 148 3.98 25.86 8.93
N GLU A 149 4.36 25.23 7.81
CA GLU A 149 3.35 24.40 7.13
C GLU A 149 2.86 23.40 8.17
N SER A 150 1.56 23.50 8.51
CA SER A 150 0.98 22.62 9.50
C SER A 150 1.24 21.18 9.06
N GLU A 151 1.69 20.33 9.99
CA GLU A 151 2.00 18.92 9.72
C GLU A 151 0.84 18.21 9.00
N GLU A 152 -0.39 18.70 9.19
CA GLU A 152 -1.60 18.29 8.51
C GLU A 152 -1.57 18.47 6.98
N GLU A 153 -0.99 19.55 6.46
CA GLU A 153 -0.89 19.82 5.02
C GLU A 153 -0.03 18.78 4.30
N LEU A 154 1.11 18.45 4.90
CA LEU A 154 2.05 17.45 4.37
C LEU A 154 1.47 16.03 4.37
N LEU A 155 0.46 15.77 5.21
CA LEU A 155 -0.20 14.48 5.33
C LEU A 155 -1.37 14.30 4.34
N LYS A 156 -1.72 15.33 3.55
CA LYS A 156 -2.87 15.27 2.62
C LYS A 156 -2.62 14.37 1.42
N LEU A 157 -1.42 14.40 0.83
CA LEU A 157 -1.09 13.67 -0.39
C LEU A 157 -0.10 12.54 -0.12
N VAL A 158 -0.55 11.31 -0.39
CA VAL A 158 0.28 10.10 -0.32
C VAL A 158 0.52 9.58 -1.73
N ARG A 159 1.77 9.26 -2.05
CA ARG A 159 2.14 8.52 -3.25
C ARG A 159 2.53 7.10 -2.89
N LEU A 160 1.99 6.14 -3.63
CA LEU A 160 2.33 4.73 -3.57
C LEU A 160 3.11 4.39 -4.85
N SER A 161 4.43 4.28 -4.75
CA SER A 161 5.25 3.82 -5.89
C SER A 161 5.20 2.30 -5.94
N LEU A 162 4.58 1.73 -6.97
CA LEU A 162 4.36 0.30 -7.08
C LEU A 162 5.65 -0.41 -7.50
N VAL A 163 5.89 -1.56 -6.89
CA VAL A 163 7.05 -2.42 -7.18
C VAL A 163 6.59 -3.87 -7.35
N PRO A 164 7.13 -4.60 -8.35
CA PRO A 164 6.83 -6.01 -8.52
C PRO A 164 7.39 -6.79 -7.33
N LEU A 165 6.58 -7.70 -6.80
CA LEU A 165 6.94 -8.57 -5.69
C LEU A 165 7.09 -10.00 -6.20
N ALA A 166 8.30 -10.55 -6.12
CA ALA A 166 8.52 -11.94 -6.48
C ALA A 166 7.89 -12.87 -5.42
N ARG A 167 6.88 -13.64 -5.83
CA ARG A 167 6.13 -14.56 -4.97
C ARG A 167 6.82 -15.92 -4.92
N HIS A 168 7.86 -16.01 -4.11
CA HIS A 168 8.53 -17.28 -3.84
C HIS A 168 7.76 -18.01 -2.72
N GLY A 169 7.10 -19.12 -3.05
CA GLY A 169 6.66 -20.14 -2.08
C GLY A 169 5.66 -19.71 -1.00
N ARG A 170 4.97 -18.57 -1.13
CA ARG A 170 3.99 -18.11 -0.13
C ARG A 170 2.61 -18.69 -0.41
N THR A 171 2.34 -19.88 0.14
CA THR A 171 1.01 -20.51 0.16
C THR A 171 0.32 -20.46 1.53
N GLU A 172 0.98 -19.93 2.55
CA GLU A 172 0.46 -20.03 3.91
C GLU A 172 -0.59 -18.95 4.21
N SER A 173 -1.81 -19.41 4.41
CA SER A 173 -2.88 -18.65 5.07
C SER A 173 -2.43 -18.28 6.49
N ARG A 174 -1.78 -17.12 6.65
CA ARG A 174 -1.38 -16.62 7.97
C ARG A 174 -2.62 -16.23 8.78
N ASP A 175 -2.68 -16.71 10.02
CA ASP A 175 -3.59 -16.19 11.01
C ASP A 175 -3.08 -14.82 11.48
N TYR A 176 -3.66 -13.74 10.95
CA TYR A 176 -3.36 -12.38 11.39
C TYR A 176 -4.12 -12.00 12.68
N GLY A 177 -4.83 -12.95 13.30
CA GLY A 177 -5.45 -12.77 14.61
C GLY A 177 -4.45 -12.77 15.76
N GLN A 178 -3.26 -13.33 15.55
CA GLN A 178 -2.16 -13.35 16.52
C GLN A 178 -1.01 -12.45 16.02
N GLY A 179 -0.60 -11.50 16.86
CA GLY A 179 0.48 -10.57 16.56
C GLY A 179 0.08 -9.31 15.78
N GLY A 180 1.09 -8.62 15.24
CA GLY A 180 0.93 -7.37 14.52
C GLY A 180 0.58 -6.16 15.40
N ILE A 181 0.37 -5.01 14.75
CA ILE A 181 -0.10 -3.77 15.37
C ILE A 181 -1.48 -3.45 14.81
N TYR A 182 -2.51 -3.53 15.65
CA TYR A 182 -3.85 -3.09 15.29
C TYR A 182 -3.91 -1.55 15.29
N VAL A 183 -4.45 -0.97 14.22
CA VAL A 183 -4.64 0.48 14.14
C VAL A 183 -6.06 0.83 14.57
N PRO A 184 -6.23 1.56 15.69
CA PRO A 184 -7.55 1.88 16.21
C PRO A 184 -8.41 2.64 15.20
N THR A 185 -9.63 2.13 15.01
CA THR A 185 -10.75 2.92 14.51
C THR A 185 -11.06 3.99 15.56
N SER A 186 -11.25 5.25 15.13
CA SER A 186 -11.63 6.34 16.03
C SER A 186 -12.69 5.87 17.03
N PRO A 187 -12.58 6.24 18.32
CA PRO A 187 -13.52 5.81 19.33
C PRO A 187 -14.90 6.09 18.78
N ARG A 188 -15.70 5.03 18.72
CA ARG A 188 -17.07 5.08 18.26
C ARG A 188 -17.71 6.16 19.14
N ARG A 189 -17.99 7.36 18.58
CA ARG A 189 -18.77 8.39 19.30
C ARG A 189 -19.93 7.61 19.88
N SER A 190 -20.02 7.55 21.20
CA SER A 190 -21.10 6.89 21.91
C SER A 190 -22.38 7.61 21.47
N VAL A 191 -23.00 7.09 20.42
CA VAL A 191 -24.34 7.47 20.01
C VAL A 191 -25.22 6.86 21.09
N GLY A 192 -25.50 7.64 22.13
CA GLY A 192 -26.33 7.24 23.27
C GLY A 192 -25.66 7.39 24.63
N GLU A 193 -25.32 8.62 25.03
CA GLU A 193 -25.59 9.02 26.42
C GLU A 193 -27.10 9.21 26.51
N ASP A 194 -27.82 8.13 26.78
CA ASP A 194 -29.19 8.09 27.34
C ASP A 194 -29.52 6.61 27.58
N GLY A 195 -28.88 5.98 28.58
CA GLY A 195 -29.13 4.57 28.87
C GLY A 195 -28.23 3.94 29.91
N ALA A 196 -28.58 4.18 31.17
CA ALA A 196 -28.23 3.47 32.41
C ALA A 196 -27.16 2.34 32.38
N ALA A 197 -26.15 2.56 33.23
CA ALA A 197 -25.09 1.69 33.68
C ALA A 197 -25.40 0.18 33.78
N SER A 198 -24.51 -0.64 33.22
CA SER A 198 -24.17 -1.94 33.80
C SER A 198 -22.65 -2.07 33.86
N SER A 199 -22.14 -2.12 35.08
CA SER A 199 -20.74 -2.31 35.44
C SER A 199 -20.25 -3.71 35.08
N GLY A 200 -19.19 -3.81 34.29
CA GLY A 200 -18.41 -5.03 34.15
C GLY A 200 -17.66 -5.12 32.83
N ASP A 201 -16.52 -4.44 32.72
CA ASP A 201 -15.34 -4.97 32.01
C ASP A 201 -14.16 -3.98 32.06
N ALA A 202 -13.17 -4.29 32.89
CA ALA A 202 -11.94 -3.52 33.05
C ALA A 202 -10.99 -3.56 31.83
N ALA A 203 -11.36 -4.25 30.74
CA ALA A 203 -10.66 -4.21 29.45
C ALA A 203 -11.08 -3.02 28.56
N ALA A 204 -12.13 -2.27 28.94
CA ALA A 204 -12.67 -1.14 28.18
C ALA A 204 -12.06 0.24 28.57
N ALA A 205 -11.16 0.29 29.56
CA ALA A 205 -10.61 1.53 30.11
C ALA A 205 -9.20 1.88 29.61
N ALA A 206 -8.62 1.10 28.70
CA ALA A 206 -7.51 1.60 27.90
C ALA A 206 -8.09 2.65 26.96
N GLU A 207 -8.03 3.92 27.36
CA GLU A 207 -8.40 5.03 26.49
C GLU A 207 -7.76 4.79 25.12
N ASP A 208 -8.60 4.49 24.13
CA ASP A 208 -8.21 4.13 22.77
C ASP A 208 -7.78 5.42 22.07
N LYS A 209 -6.68 5.99 22.57
CA LYS A 209 -6.11 7.23 22.11
C LYS A 209 -5.66 6.97 20.70
N VAL A 210 -6.42 7.52 19.76
CA VAL A 210 -6.11 7.51 18.35
C VAL A 210 -4.67 7.99 18.16
N LEU A 211 -3.77 7.04 17.91
CA LEU A 211 -2.35 7.34 17.74
C LEU A 211 -2.19 8.19 16.49
N SER A 212 -1.47 9.31 16.58
CA SER A 212 -1.10 10.08 15.40
C SER A 212 -0.23 9.22 14.45
N PRO A 213 -0.20 9.52 13.13
CA PRO A 213 0.66 8.80 12.20
C PRO A 213 2.13 8.71 12.67
N ARG A 214 2.63 9.76 13.32
CA ARG A 214 4.00 9.82 13.84
C ARG A 214 4.21 8.92 15.06
N ALA A 215 3.24 8.87 15.97
CA ALA A 215 3.30 7.95 17.12
C ALA A 215 3.25 6.49 16.64
N LEU A 216 2.35 6.18 15.69
CA LEU A 216 2.26 4.86 15.08
C LEU A 216 3.55 4.48 14.32
N ALA A 217 4.18 5.43 13.62
CA ALA A 217 5.46 5.21 12.95
C ALA A 217 6.57 4.81 13.93
N ARG A 218 6.68 5.49 15.07
CA ARG A 218 7.67 5.14 16.11
C ARG A 218 7.42 3.73 16.65
N GLN A 219 6.17 3.43 17.01
CA GLN A 219 5.79 2.10 17.51
C GLN A 219 6.12 0.99 16.49
N LEU A 220 5.88 1.24 15.20
CA LEU A 220 6.25 0.32 14.12
C LEU A 220 7.76 0.07 14.06
N LEU A 221 8.56 1.12 14.14
CA LEU A 221 10.02 1.01 14.12
C LEU A 221 10.56 0.29 15.35
N ASP A 222 10.02 0.59 16.53
CA ASP A 222 10.44 -0.09 17.76
C ASP A 222 10.11 -1.57 17.69
N ARG A 223 8.91 -1.94 17.21
CA ARG A 223 8.56 -3.35 17.02
C ARG A 223 9.45 -4.03 15.97
N TRP A 224 9.78 -3.33 14.89
CA TRP A 224 10.69 -3.86 13.88
C TRP A 224 12.12 -4.04 14.41
N ARG A 225 12.64 -3.10 15.20
CA ARG A 225 13.96 -3.23 15.84
C ARG A 225 14.01 -4.45 16.75
N LEU A 226 12.96 -4.68 17.53
CA LEU A 226 12.85 -5.86 18.38
C LEU A 226 12.86 -7.16 17.54
N PHE A 227 12.14 -7.17 16.41
CA PHE A 227 12.15 -8.31 15.49
C PHE A 227 13.55 -8.58 14.92
N VAL A 228 14.26 -7.53 14.45
CA VAL A 228 15.61 -7.67 13.89
C VAL A 228 16.65 -8.05 14.94
N ALA A 229 16.49 -7.61 16.19
CA ALA A 229 17.41 -7.92 17.27
C ALA A 229 17.29 -9.37 17.79
N SER A 230 16.25 -10.11 17.40
CA SER A 230 15.98 -11.46 17.88
C SER A 230 15.81 -12.47 16.73
N PRO A 231 16.82 -12.65 15.85
CA PRO A 231 16.71 -13.56 14.71
C PRO A 231 16.63 -15.04 15.13
N ASP A 232 17.19 -15.39 16.29
CA ASP A 232 17.37 -16.77 16.75
C ASP A 232 16.41 -17.17 17.89
N SER A 233 15.34 -16.41 18.14
CA SER A 233 14.35 -16.77 19.17
C SER A 233 13.17 -17.53 18.56
N PRO A 234 13.11 -18.87 18.69
CA PRO A 234 12.00 -19.70 18.22
C PRO A 234 10.77 -19.60 19.15
N SER A 235 10.57 -18.49 19.85
CA SER A 235 9.38 -18.35 20.68
C SER A 235 8.16 -18.21 19.77
N ALA A 236 7.12 -19.01 20.01
CA ALA A 236 5.95 -19.15 19.13
C ALA A 236 5.22 -17.82 18.81
N ASP A 237 5.48 -16.75 19.58
CA ASP A 237 4.92 -15.41 19.38
C ASP A 237 5.90 -14.40 18.73
N SER A 238 7.19 -14.72 18.59
CA SER A 238 8.24 -13.82 18.06
C SER A 238 8.54 -13.98 16.55
N GLU A 239 7.96 -14.98 15.88
CA GLU A 239 8.34 -15.32 14.51
C GLU A 239 7.66 -14.48 13.41
N SER A 240 6.68 -13.64 13.76
CA SER A 240 5.94 -12.89 12.74
C SER A 240 6.57 -11.53 12.44
N GLU A 241 7.09 -11.40 11.20
CA GLU A 241 7.42 -10.13 10.55
C GLU A 241 6.33 -9.07 10.86
N PRO A 242 6.69 -7.88 11.36
CA PRO A 242 5.71 -6.91 11.83
C PRO A 242 4.76 -6.50 10.70
N PHE A 243 3.46 -6.54 11.01
CA PHE A 243 2.40 -6.12 10.11
C PHE A 243 1.44 -5.16 10.81
N LEU A 244 0.77 -4.32 10.02
CA LEU A 244 -0.34 -3.49 10.49
C LEU A 244 -1.66 -4.14 10.10
N LEU A 245 -2.58 -4.21 11.05
CA LEU A 245 -3.94 -4.64 10.83
C LEU A 245 -4.87 -3.42 10.91
N THR A 246 -5.64 -3.18 9.85
CA THR A 246 -6.50 -1.99 9.76
C THR A 246 -7.91 -2.35 9.31
N ARG A 247 -8.90 -1.58 9.80
CA ARG A 247 -10.29 -1.67 9.37
C ARG A 247 -10.84 -0.29 9.06
N GLY A 248 -11.37 -0.12 7.86
CA GLY A 248 -11.97 1.14 7.41
C GLY A 248 -10.98 2.17 6.86
N PRO A 249 -11.49 3.29 6.30
CA PRO A 249 -10.67 4.22 5.53
C PRO A 249 -9.66 5.02 6.36
N ALA A 250 -10.12 5.68 7.43
CA ALA A 250 -9.27 6.57 8.24
C ALA A 250 -8.10 5.82 8.92
N PRO A 251 -8.29 4.65 9.58
CA PRO A 251 -7.18 3.89 10.14
C PRO A 251 -6.20 3.40 9.08
N LEU A 252 -6.69 2.97 7.92
CA LEU A 252 -5.84 2.53 6.81
C LEU A 252 -4.99 3.70 6.28
N ALA A 253 -5.59 4.87 6.06
CA ALA A 253 -4.84 6.05 5.64
C ALA A 253 -3.79 6.47 6.67
N ARG A 254 -4.13 6.39 7.97
CA ARG A 254 -3.20 6.65 9.08
C ARG A 254 -2.02 5.69 9.08
N ALA A 255 -2.29 4.40 8.90
CA ALA A 255 -1.26 3.35 8.80
C ALA A 255 -0.30 3.61 7.65
N VAL A 256 -0.81 3.97 6.47
CA VAL A 256 0.01 4.25 5.28
C VAL A 256 0.89 5.48 5.48
N ARG A 257 0.36 6.55 6.09
CA ARG A 257 1.14 7.74 6.45
C ARG A 257 2.22 7.41 7.48
N ALA A 258 1.89 6.59 8.49
CA ALA A 258 2.85 6.12 9.47
C ALA A 258 3.99 5.33 8.82
N LEU A 259 3.68 4.43 7.87
CA LEU A 259 4.68 3.69 7.10
C LEU A 259 5.57 4.61 6.25
N ALA A 260 5.00 5.66 5.64
CA ALA A 260 5.79 6.65 4.91
C ALA A 260 6.77 7.41 5.83
N LEU A 261 6.34 7.79 7.04
CA LEU A 261 7.18 8.44 8.05
C LEU A 261 8.26 7.50 8.58
N ALA A 262 7.90 6.24 8.87
CA ALA A 262 8.82 5.20 9.32
C ALA A 262 9.93 4.95 8.30
N ARG A 263 9.59 4.92 7.00
CA ARG A 263 10.55 4.83 5.91
C ARG A 263 11.56 5.98 5.94
N VAL A 264 11.09 7.22 6.08
CA VAL A 264 11.98 8.40 6.14
C VAL A 264 12.92 8.32 7.33
N GLN A 265 12.43 7.85 8.49
CA GLN A 265 13.25 7.68 9.69
C GLN A 265 14.32 6.59 9.51
N LEU A 266 13.95 5.42 8.96
CA LEU A 266 14.91 4.35 8.66
C LEU A 266 16.00 4.78 7.69
N GLN A 267 15.65 5.59 6.68
CA GLN A 267 16.62 6.14 5.74
C GLN A 267 17.62 7.08 6.42
N LYS A 268 17.19 7.83 7.44
CA LYS A 268 18.07 8.72 8.22
C LYS A 268 18.99 7.97 9.18
N GLU A 269 18.57 6.81 9.69
CA GLU A 269 19.35 6.00 10.64
C GLU A 269 20.50 5.22 9.99
N ARG A 270 20.44 5.00 8.67
CA ARG A 270 21.46 4.23 7.94
C ARG A 270 22.18 5.01 6.83
N PRO A 271 22.81 6.17 7.11
CA PRO A 271 23.53 6.92 6.10
C PRO A 271 24.82 6.20 5.61
N LYS A 272 25.32 5.21 6.37
CA LYS A 272 26.61 4.53 6.11
C LYS A 272 26.50 3.07 5.65
N SER A 273 25.29 2.52 5.55
CA SER A 273 25.12 1.16 5.01
C SER A 273 25.34 1.19 3.50
N ARG A 274 26.21 0.31 2.98
CA ARG A 274 26.54 0.26 1.55
C ARG A 274 25.38 -0.26 0.69
N VAL A 275 24.46 -1.01 1.30
CA VAL A 275 23.35 -1.65 0.59
C VAL A 275 22.05 -0.88 0.89
N PRO A 276 21.38 -0.32 -0.13
CA PRO A 276 20.11 0.37 0.08
C PRO A 276 19.05 -0.63 0.55
N LEU A 277 18.32 -0.29 1.61
CA LEU A 277 17.17 -1.08 2.03
C LEU A 277 15.93 -0.65 1.24
N LEU A 278 15.33 -1.60 0.53
CA LEU A 278 14.00 -1.49 -0.02
C LEU A 278 12.97 -1.62 1.10
N PHE A 279 12.39 -0.50 1.51
CA PHE A 279 11.20 -0.43 2.35
C PHE A 279 9.95 -0.51 1.45
N ALA A 280 9.33 -1.69 1.39
CA ALA A 280 8.13 -1.94 0.61
C ALA A 280 7.00 -2.49 1.49
N VAL A 281 5.76 -2.30 1.06
CA VAL A 281 4.57 -2.72 1.78
C VAL A 281 3.76 -3.63 0.88
N GLU A 282 3.51 -4.86 1.33
CA GLU A 282 2.61 -5.81 0.66
C GLU A 282 1.21 -5.68 1.30
N PRO A 283 0.22 -5.15 0.57
CA PRO A 283 -1.15 -5.12 1.06
C PRO A 283 -1.86 -6.45 0.79
N CYS A 284 -2.51 -6.99 1.81
CA CYS A 284 -3.29 -8.22 1.72
C CYS A 284 -4.71 -8.00 2.22
N LEU A 285 -5.68 -8.66 1.59
CA LEU A 285 -7.05 -8.75 2.10
C LEU A 285 -7.13 -9.92 3.08
N TRP A 286 -7.56 -9.66 4.30
CA TRP A 286 -7.79 -10.71 5.29
C TRP A 286 -9.29 -10.94 5.49
N HIS A 287 -9.69 -12.19 5.23
CA HIS A 287 -11.06 -12.68 5.41
C HIS A 287 -11.09 -13.50 6.71
N SER A 288 -11.26 -12.83 7.86
CA SER A 288 -11.48 -13.57 9.10
C SER A 288 -12.92 -14.08 9.12
N VAL A 289 -13.12 -15.39 8.97
CA VAL A 289 -14.43 -16.03 9.14
C VAL A 289 -14.80 -16.10 10.64
N ALA A 290 -13.80 -16.09 11.53
CA ALA A 290 -13.97 -16.34 12.96
C ALA A 290 -14.34 -15.09 13.79
N LEU A 291 -13.80 -13.91 13.46
CA LEU A 291 -14.01 -12.68 14.25
C LEU A 291 -15.41 -12.05 14.09
N PHE A 292 -16.21 -12.53 13.13
CA PHE A 292 -17.54 -11.98 12.83
C PHE A 292 -18.71 -12.83 13.32
N ARG A 293 -18.50 -13.69 14.32
CA ARG A 293 -19.61 -14.39 15.00
C ARG A 293 -20.55 -13.46 15.78
N HIS A 294 -20.24 -12.17 15.89
CA HIS A 294 -21.21 -11.18 16.35
C HIS A 294 -22.33 -10.99 15.32
N ARG A 295 -23.49 -11.56 15.67
CA ARG A 295 -24.77 -11.51 14.96
C ARG A 295 -24.96 -10.16 14.24
N PRO A 296 -25.19 -10.15 12.91
CA PRO A 296 -25.53 -8.91 12.22
C PRO A 296 -26.77 -8.32 12.89
N ALA A 297 -26.72 -7.03 13.22
CA ALA A 297 -27.88 -6.30 13.71
C ALA A 297 -28.99 -6.41 12.66
N LYS A 298 -30.14 -6.94 13.06
CA LYS A 298 -31.34 -7.05 12.21
C LYS A 298 -31.65 -5.65 11.64
N GLY A 299 -31.48 -5.47 10.32
CA GLY A 299 -31.89 -4.23 9.62
C GLY A 299 -30.80 -3.49 8.84
N ALA A 300 -29.54 -3.91 8.90
CA ALA A 300 -28.53 -3.37 7.97
C ALA A 300 -28.77 -3.96 6.57
N SER A 301 -29.24 -3.12 5.64
CA SER A 301 -29.44 -3.50 4.24
C SER A 301 -28.18 -4.13 3.67
N ASP A 302 -28.35 -5.29 3.04
CA ASP A 302 -27.37 -6.22 2.47
C ASP A 302 -26.60 -5.66 1.27
N GLN A 303 -26.11 -4.42 1.36
CA GLN A 303 -25.02 -3.96 0.50
C GLN A 303 -23.76 -4.64 1.02
N GLY A 304 -23.54 -5.87 0.53
CA GLY A 304 -22.50 -6.84 0.90
C GLY A 304 -21.05 -6.38 0.70
N GLY A 305 -20.70 -5.20 1.20
CA GLY A 305 -19.34 -4.81 1.51
C GLY A 305 -18.93 -5.49 2.79
N GLY A 306 -18.59 -6.79 2.70
CA GLY A 306 -17.92 -7.50 3.77
C GLY A 306 -16.81 -6.60 4.31
N SER A 307 -16.80 -6.36 5.62
CA SER A 307 -15.78 -5.49 6.21
C SER A 307 -14.45 -6.23 6.22
N HIS A 308 -13.74 -6.18 5.10
CA HIS A 308 -12.43 -6.79 4.95
C HIS A 308 -11.42 -6.00 5.77
N PHE A 309 -10.63 -6.72 6.56
CA PHE A 309 -9.42 -6.17 7.12
C PHE A 309 -8.38 -6.04 6.02
N VAL A 310 -7.60 -4.96 6.07
CA VAL A 310 -6.43 -4.80 5.23
C VAL A 310 -5.21 -4.98 6.12
N VAL A 311 -4.39 -5.96 5.75
CA VAL A 311 -3.10 -6.22 6.38
C VAL A 311 -2.03 -5.54 5.54
N LEU A 312 -1.17 -4.76 6.17
CA LEU A 312 0.00 -4.15 5.54
C LEU A 312 1.24 -4.82 6.10
N ARG A 313 1.85 -5.68 5.30
CA ARG A 313 3.09 -6.37 5.68
C ARG A 313 4.26 -5.52 5.26
N LEU A 314 5.15 -5.24 6.21
CA LEU A 314 6.36 -4.50 5.93
C LEU A 314 7.41 -5.46 5.40
N LEU A 315 7.86 -5.23 4.16
CA LEU A 315 8.96 -5.94 3.54
C LEU A 315 10.19 -5.05 3.58
N LEU A 316 11.23 -5.50 4.28
CA LEU A 316 12.54 -4.88 4.27
C LEU A 316 13.52 -5.84 3.62
N ARG A 317 13.96 -5.47 2.42
CA ARG A 317 14.92 -6.25 1.64
C ARG A 317 16.11 -5.39 1.29
N GLU A 318 17.27 -6.00 1.18
CA GLU A 318 18.39 -5.38 0.50
C GLU A 318 18.00 -5.20 -0.97
N GLU A 319 18.09 -3.96 -1.48
CA GLU A 319 17.93 -3.70 -2.89
C GLU A 319 19.08 -4.45 -3.57
N PRO A 320 18.79 -5.37 -4.52
CA PRO A 320 19.86 -6.05 -5.23
C PRO A 320 20.76 -4.98 -5.82
N ASP A 321 22.07 -5.10 -5.60
CA ASP A 321 23.04 -4.18 -6.17
C ASP A 321 22.66 -3.99 -7.63
N LYS A 322 22.42 -2.74 -8.02
CA LYS A 322 22.23 -2.39 -9.42
C LYS A 322 23.54 -2.76 -10.08
N VAL A 323 23.64 -4.00 -10.56
CA VAL A 323 24.76 -4.49 -11.34
C VAL A 323 24.99 -3.40 -12.37
N SER A 324 26.09 -2.68 -12.20
CA SER A 324 26.41 -1.49 -12.98
C SER A 324 26.46 -1.92 -14.43
N SER A 325 25.35 -1.68 -15.13
CA SER A 325 25.12 -2.02 -16.52
C SER A 325 25.72 -0.98 -17.44
#